data_AF-A0A517MV69-F1
#
_entry.id   AF-A0A517MV69-F1
#
_cell.length_a   1.000
_cell.length_b   1.000
_cell.length_c   1.000
_cell.angle_alpha   90.00
_cell.angle_beta   90.00
_cell.angle_gamma   90.00
#
_symmetry.space_group_name_H-M   'P 1'
#
loop_
_entity.id
_entity.type
_entity.pdbx_description
1 polymer ?
#
loop_
_entity_poly.entity_id
_entity_poly.type
_entity_poly.pdbx_seq_one_letter_code
_entity_poly.pdbx_strand_id
1 'polypeptide(L)' 'MSDYLETAAEDIPPKNTTADVESRWHSYVGNRIPWYVRFLWLMFWAFAIYYTIAYLFPALQVEIVSPP' A
#
# COMPACT_ATOMS: atom_id res chain seq x y z
N MET A 1 -26.50 -0.32 50.07
CA MET A 1 -27.05 -1.08 48.91
C MET A 1 -27.62 -0.13 47.84
N SER A 2 -27.95 1.13 48.17
CA SER A 2 -28.30 2.21 47.23
C SER A 2 -27.10 2.72 46.42
N ASP A 3 -25.92 2.75 47.04
CA ASP A 3 -24.72 3.36 46.45
C ASP A 3 -24.21 2.60 45.22
N TYR A 4 -24.58 1.32 45.08
CA TYR A 4 -24.24 0.51 43.90
C TYR A 4 -25.16 0.79 42.69
N LEU A 5 -26.36 1.33 42.91
CA LEU A 5 -27.31 1.63 41.83
C LEU A 5 -27.06 3.01 41.22
N GLU A 6 -26.48 3.95 41.98
CA GLU A 6 -26.07 5.26 41.45
C GLU A 6 -24.80 5.17 40.59
N THR A 7 -23.87 4.26 40.90
CA THR A 7 -22.65 4.04 40.08
C THR A 7 -22.95 3.49 38.68
N ALA A 8 -24.09 2.80 38.48
CA ALA A 8 -24.44 2.23 37.17
C ALA A 8 -25.06 3.26 36.20
N ALA A 9 -25.43 4.44 36.70
CA ALA A 9 -26.03 5.53 35.92
C ALA A 9 -25.06 6.68 35.67
N GLU A 10 -23.75 6.45 35.84
CA GLU A 10 -22.74 7.39 35.38
C GLU A 10 -22.77 7.36 33.85
N ASP A 11 -23.37 8.41 33.27
CA ASP A 11 -23.48 8.68 31.84
C ASP A 11 -22.06 8.80 31.29
N ILE A 12 -21.46 7.67 30.90
CA ILE A 12 -20.12 7.62 30.31
C ILE A 12 -20.24 8.43 29.03
N PRO A 13 -19.69 9.67 28.98
CA PRO A 13 -19.81 10.45 27.76
C PRO A 13 -19.18 9.59 26.65
N PRO A 14 -19.84 9.44 25.47
CA PRO A 14 -19.20 8.75 24.36
C PRO A 14 -17.85 9.40 24.23
N LYS A 15 -16.79 8.61 24.43
CA LYS A 15 -15.44 9.11 24.52
C LYS A 15 -15.20 9.86 23.23
N ASN A 16 -15.32 11.19 23.28
CA ASN A 16 -15.14 12.08 22.13
C ASN A 16 -13.63 12.13 21.89
N THR A 17 -13.04 11.01 21.48
CA THR A 17 -11.81 11.02 20.74
C THR A 17 -12.18 11.67 19.41
N THR A 18 -11.95 12.97 19.31
CA THR A 18 -11.95 13.65 18.02
C THR A 18 -11.10 12.83 17.05
N ALA A 19 -11.48 12.77 15.77
CA ALA A 19 -10.70 12.04 14.76
C ALA A 19 -9.21 12.43 14.77
N ASP A 20 -8.91 13.67 15.19
CA ASP A 20 -7.57 14.19 15.44
C ASP A 20 -6.78 13.43 16.52
N VAL A 21 -7.45 12.92 17.55
CA VAL A 21 -6.86 12.18 18.69
C VAL A 21 -6.59 10.72 18.34
N GLU A 22 -7.43 10.12 17.50
CA GLU A 22 -7.26 8.73 17.03
C GLU A 22 -6.12 8.62 16.02
N SER A 23 -5.99 9.61 15.13
CA SER A 23 -4.87 9.79 14.19
C SER A 23 -3.48 9.81 14.86
N ARG A 24 -3.40 10.31 16.11
CA ARG A 24 -2.12 10.57 16.80
C ARG A 24 -1.34 9.31 17.20
N TRP A 25 -2.01 8.16 17.32
CA TRP A 25 -1.38 6.87 17.66
C TRP A 25 -1.07 6.02 16.42
N HIS A 26 -1.55 6.44 15.24
CA HIS A 26 -1.07 5.92 13.98
C HIS A 26 0.28 6.57 13.68
N SER A 27 1.32 6.09 14.36
CA SER A 27 2.69 6.22 13.85
C SER A 27 2.75 5.46 12.53
N TYR A 28 2.28 6.06 11.44
CA TYR A 28 2.62 5.63 10.10
C TYR A 28 4.13 5.75 10.01
N VAL A 29 4.82 4.63 10.20
CA VAL A 29 6.27 4.54 10.18
C VAL A 29 6.73 4.81 8.74
N GLY A 30 6.83 6.09 8.41
CA GLY A 30 7.62 6.68 7.34
C GLY A 30 7.07 6.54 5.92
N ASN A 31 7.15 7.64 5.17
CA ASN A 31 7.30 7.68 3.70
C ASN A 31 8.59 6.95 3.22
N ARG A 32 9.10 5.98 3.98
CA ARG A 32 10.33 5.26 3.70
C ARG A 32 9.97 4.02 2.91
N ILE A 33 9.96 4.18 1.59
CA ILE A 33 9.82 3.05 0.66
C ILE A 33 10.87 1.98 1.04
N PRO A 34 10.43 0.76 1.42
CA PRO A 34 11.36 -0.28 1.80
C PRO A 34 12.32 -0.60 0.65
N TRP A 35 13.59 -0.83 0.97
CA TRP A 35 14.64 -0.99 -0.04
C TRP A 35 14.37 -2.18 -0.98
N TYR A 36 13.73 -3.25 -0.48
CA TYR A 36 13.39 -4.42 -1.29
C TYR A 36 12.34 -4.10 -2.37
N VAL A 37 11.42 -3.16 -2.12
CA VAL A 37 10.46 -2.70 -3.15
C VAL A 37 11.21 -1.99 -4.27
N ARG A 38 12.21 -1.18 -3.93
CA ARG A 38 13.09 -0.53 -4.92
C ARG A 38 13.89 -1.55 -5.71
N PHE A 39 14.40 -2.59 -5.05
CA PHE A 39 15.12 -3.67 -5.71
C PHE A 39 14.22 -4.44 -6.69
N LEU A 40 13.01 -4.83 -6.26
CA LEU A 40 12.01 -5.48 -7.12
C LEU A 40 11.62 -4.59 -8.30
N TRP A 41 11.50 -3.28 -8.10
CA TRP A 41 11.23 -2.33 -9.17
C TRP A 41 12.34 -2.30 -10.22
N LEU A 42 13.60 -2.26 -9.79
CA LEU A 42 14.74 -2.31 -10.72
C LEU A 42 14.79 -3.64 -11.47
N MET A 43 14.55 -4.76 -10.79
CA MET A 43 14.47 -6.08 -11.44
C MET A 43 13.34 -6.17 -12.45
N PHE A 44 12.17 -5.62 -12.12
CA PHE A 44 11.03 -5.55 -13.04
C PHE A 44 11.41 -4.83 -14.33
N TRP A 45 12.04 -3.67 -14.25
CA TRP A 45 12.46 -2.93 -15.45
C TRP A 45 13.57 -3.63 -16.22
N ALA A 46 14.56 -4.20 -15.54
CA ALA A 46 15.61 -4.97 -16.20
C ALA A 46 15.02 -6.15 -16.98
N PHE A 47 14.07 -6.87 -16.39
CA PHE A 47 13.37 -7.97 -17.05
C PHE A 47 12.50 -7.49 -18.21
N ALA A 48 11.75 -6.39 -18.04
CA ALA A 48 10.92 -5.82 -19.08
C ALA A 48 11.75 -5.41 -20.31
N ILE A 49 12.89 -4.76 -20.10
CA ILE A 49 13.82 -4.37 -21.18
C ILE A 49 14.38 -5.62 -21.86
N TYR A 50 14.89 -6.59 -21.09
CA TYR A 50 15.41 -7.85 -21.62
C TYR A 50 14.37 -8.58 -22.49
N TYR A 51 13.15 -8.73 -21.99
CA TYR A 51 12.07 -9.41 -22.69
C TYR A 51 11.67 -8.67 -23.98
N THR A 52 11.61 -7.34 -23.93
CA THR A 52 11.28 -6.51 -25.10
C THR A 52 12.32 -6.69 -26.21
N ILE A 53 13.61 -6.68 -25.87
CA ILE A 53 14.68 -6.84 -26.87
C ILE A 53 14.74 -8.27 -27.40
N ALA A 54 14.63 -9.27 -26.51
CA ALA A 54 14.82 -10.67 -26.88
C ALA A 54 13.63 -11.29 -27.62
N TYR A 55 12.40 -10.84 -27.33
CA TYR A 55 11.18 -11.48 -27.85
C TYR A 55 10.28 -10.52 -28.61
N LEU A 56 10.00 -9.34 -28.06
CA LEU A 56 9.03 -8.41 -28.67
C LEU A 56 9.56 -7.84 -30.00
N PHE A 57 10.79 -7.34 -30.03
CA PHE A 57 11.35 -6.75 -31.26
C PHE A 57 11.50 -7.76 -32.41
N PRO A 58 12.04 -8.98 -32.19
CA PRO A 58 12.07 -9.99 -33.25
C PRO A 58 10.67 -10.36 -33.76
N ALA A 59 9.69 -10.51 -32.87
CA ALA A 59 8.31 -10.81 -33.27
C ALA A 59 7.71 -9.70 -34.15
N LEU A 60 7.89 -8.44 -33.75
CA LEU A 60 7.43 -7.29 -34.54
C LEU A 60 8.13 -7.19 -35.91
N GLN A 61 9.44 -7.51 -35.97
CA GLN A 61 10.16 -7.54 -37.24
C GLN A 61 9.58 -8.58 -38.21
N VAL A 62 9.21 -9.76 -37.71
CA VAL A 62 8.60 -10.82 -38.54
C VAL A 62 7.28 -10.34 -39.17
N GLU A 63 6.42 -9.70 -38.38
CA GLU A 63 5.13 -9.18 -38.86
C GLU A 63 5.29 -8.04 -39.88
N ILE A 64 6.29 -7.17 -39.71
CA ILE A 64 6.51 -6.03 -40.61
C ILE A 64 7.19 -6.44 -41.91
N VAL A 65 8.18 -7.34 -41.87
CA VAL A 65 9.00 -7.71 -43.04
C VAL A 65 8.30 -8.76 -43.91
N SER A 66 7.50 -9.62 -43.29
CA SER A 66 6.80 -10.72 -43.97
C SER A 66 5.38 -10.87 -43.41
N PRO A 67 4.49 -9.91 -43.74
CA PRO A 67 3.06 -10.11 -43.51
C PRO A 67 2.58 -11.31 -44.36
N PRO A 68 1.65 -12.14 -43.84
CA PRO A 68 1.09 -13.27 -44.58
C PRO A 68 0.33 -12.83 -45.84
#